data_AF-A0A9Q0TGM7-F1
#
_entry.id   AF-A0A9Q0TGM7-F1
#
_cell.length_a   1.000
_cell.length_b   1.000
_cell.length_c   1.000
_cell.angle_alpha   90.00
_cell.angle_beta   90.00
_cell.angle_gamma   90.00
#
_symmetry.space_group_name_H-M   'P 1'
#
loop_
_entity.id
_entity.type
_entity.pdbx_description
1 polymer ?
#
loop_
_entity_poly.entity_id
_entity_poly.type
_entity_poly.pdbx_seq_one_letter_code
_entity_poly.pdbx_strand_id
1 'polypeptide(L)'
;MKEVTKTLITSDIERRLLLPENCLKNFPRGRETFLKIRDEDGIVWTFRCRIPPGKHSKPALYGEYWSIFVRKKGLKAGDIIVIVFNNVVAPAAGPGGDHFEIKVKKTSPETRN
;
A
#
# COMPACT_ATOMS: atom_id res chain seq x y z
N MET A 1 10.21 -10.07 -7.79
CA MET A 1 9.20 -9.72 -6.77
C MET A 1 9.68 -8.46 -6.07
N LYS A 2 8.81 -7.49 -5.81
CA LYS A 2 9.22 -6.25 -5.15
C LYS A 2 8.37 -6.07 -3.91
N GLU A 3 8.99 -6.06 -2.75
CA GLU A 3 8.30 -5.76 -1.49
C GLU A 3 8.68 -4.38 -1.00
N VAL A 4 7.74 -3.71 -0.36
CA VAL A 4 7.97 -2.43 0.30
C VAL A 4 7.47 -2.50 1.70
N THR A 5 8.40 -2.29 2.62
CA THR A 5 8.13 -2.12 4.03
C THR A 5 8.04 -0.63 4.33
N LYS A 6 7.00 -0.24 5.07
CA LYS A 6 6.79 1.13 5.50
C LYS A 6 6.30 1.13 6.94
N THR A 7 7.00 1.87 7.79
CA THR A 7 6.52 2.22 9.13
C THR A 7 5.49 3.33 8.99
N LEU A 8 4.28 3.08 9.50
CA LEU A 8 3.19 4.03 9.49
C LEU A 8 3.48 5.14 10.48
N ILE A 9 3.45 6.38 10.00
CA ILE A 9 3.45 7.55 10.87
C ILE A 9 2.03 8.11 11.02
N THR A 10 1.81 9.02 11.96
CA THR A 10 0.49 9.64 12.20
C THR A 10 -0.12 10.20 10.91
N SER A 11 0.68 10.85 10.05
CA SER A 11 0.21 11.35 8.76
C SER A 11 -0.20 10.25 7.77
N ASP A 12 0.43 9.07 7.83
CA ASP A 12 0.04 7.94 6.99
C ASP A 12 -1.32 7.41 7.43
N ILE A 13 -1.60 7.37 8.73
CA ILE A 13 -2.87 6.92 9.32
C ILE A 13 -4.00 7.91 9.07
N GLU A 14 -3.75 9.20 9.26
CA GLU A 14 -4.79 10.24 9.24
C GLU A 14 -5.11 10.80 7.86
N ARG A 15 -4.13 10.80 6.94
CA ARG A 15 -4.29 11.44 5.61
C ARG A 15 -4.16 10.47 4.46
N ARG A 16 -2.96 9.90 4.29
CA ARG A 16 -2.60 9.11 3.11
C ARG A 16 -1.30 8.38 3.32
N LEU A 17 -1.21 7.14 2.86
CA LEU A 17 0.04 6.39 2.90
C LEU A 17 1.02 6.90 1.84
N LEU A 18 2.17 7.38 2.30
CA LEU A 18 3.30 7.73 1.44
C LEU A 18 4.22 6.54 1.24
N LEU A 19 4.18 5.97 0.04
CA LEU A 19 5.09 4.93 -0.37
C LEU A 19 6.49 5.51 -0.64
N PRO A 20 7.56 4.75 -0.39
CA PRO A 20 8.91 5.15 -0.74
C PRO A 20 9.03 5.44 -2.23
N GLU A 21 9.95 6.36 -2.52
CA GLU A 21 10.35 6.71 -3.89
C GLU A 21 10.74 5.44 -4.62
N ASN A 22 10.50 5.42 -5.94
CA ASN A 22 10.88 4.30 -6.79
C ASN A 22 10.16 2.96 -6.52
N CYS A 23 9.22 2.87 -5.58
CA CYS A 23 8.41 1.67 -5.40
C CYS A 23 7.68 1.30 -6.71
N LEU A 24 7.00 2.29 -7.30
CA LEU A 24 6.17 2.16 -8.49
C LEU A 24 6.84 2.80 -9.73
N LYS A 25 8.12 2.49 -9.99
CA LYS A 25 8.84 3.01 -11.19
C LYS A 25 8.12 2.69 -12.51
N ASN A 26 7.43 1.56 -12.57
CA ASN A 26 6.77 1.06 -13.78
C ASN A 26 5.32 1.57 -13.94
N PHE A 27 4.79 2.33 -12.99
CA PHE A 27 3.43 2.85 -13.08
C PHE A 27 3.38 4.18 -13.84
N PRO A 28 2.27 4.46 -14.56
CA PRO A 28 2.11 5.70 -15.30
C PRO A 28 2.12 6.91 -14.35
N ARG A 29 3.12 7.77 -14.52
CA ARG A 29 3.25 9.03 -13.76
C ARG A 29 2.20 10.03 -14.23
N GLY A 30 1.64 10.80 -13.32
CA GLY A 30 0.63 11.82 -13.62
C GLY A 30 -0.80 11.29 -13.78
N ARG A 31 -1.02 9.97 -13.71
CA ARG A 31 -2.35 9.37 -13.71
C ARG A 31 -2.69 8.78 -12.36
N GLU A 32 -3.98 8.72 -12.11
CA GLU A 32 -4.56 8.04 -10.96
C GLU A 32 -4.83 6.59 -11.36
N THR A 33 -4.40 5.66 -10.54
CA THR A 33 -4.54 4.23 -10.79
C THR A 33 -5.12 3.56 -9.57
N PHE A 34 -6.03 2.62 -9.77
CA PHE A 34 -6.62 1.85 -8.69
C PHE A 34 -5.84 0.55 -8.54
N LEU A 35 -5.24 0.36 -7.36
CA LEU A 35 -4.50 -0.85 -7.00
C LEU A 35 -5.41 -1.75 -6.18
N LYS A 36 -5.63 -2.98 -6.65
CA LYS A 36 -6.35 -4.01 -5.89
C LYS A 36 -5.34 -4.81 -5.07
N ILE A 37 -5.36 -4.64 -3.75
CA ILE A 37 -4.42 -5.28 -2.84
C ILE A 37 -5.17 -6.22 -1.92
N ARG A 38 -4.79 -7.49 -1.93
CA ARG A 38 -5.36 -8.50 -1.05
C ARG A 38 -4.63 -8.49 0.29
N ASP A 39 -5.39 -8.49 1.36
CA ASP A 39 -4.85 -8.63 2.71
C ASP A 39 -4.71 -10.12 3.10
N GLU A 40 -3.98 -10.39 4.19
CA GLU A 40 -3.84 -11.71 4.81
C GLU A 40 -5.18 -12.36 5.20
N ASP A 41 -6.22 -11.56 5.51
CA ASP A 41 -7.60 -12.04 5.72
C ASP A 41 -8.30 -12.47 4.42
N GLY A 42 -7.63 -12.36 3.27
CA GLY A 42 -8.17 -12.66 1.95
C GLY A 42 -9.05 -11.53 1.37
N ILE A 43 -9.23 -10.42 2.08
CA ILE A 43 -10.03 -9.27 1.66
C ILE A 43 -9.28 -8.47 0.60
N VAL A 44 -9.94 -8.15 -0.52
CA VAL A 44 -9.38 -7.33 -1.59
C VAL A 44 -9.75 -5.85 -1.38
N TRP A 45 -8.74 -5.03 -1.13
CA TRP A 45 -8.83 -3.59 -0.92
C TRP A 45 -8.45 -2.85 -2.20
N THR A 46 -9.29 -1.91 -2.64
CA THR A 46 -8.97 -1.09 -3.82
C THR A 46 -8.45 0.27 -3.38
N PHE A 47 -7.15 0.51 -3.49
CA PHE A 47 -6.53 1.79 -3.12
C PHE A 47 -6.32 2.68 -4.34
N ARG A 48 -6.66 3.96 -4.22
CA ARG A 48 -6.37 4.97 -5.25
C ARG A 48 -4.92 5.42 -5.10
N CYS A 49 -4.06 5.01 -6.01
CA CYS A 49 -2.68 5.46 -6.10
C CYS A 49 -2.58 6.63 -7.07
N ARG A 50 -1.91 7.71 -6.66
CA ARG A 50 -1.52 8.79 -7.56
C ARG A 50 -0.02 8.99 -7.46
N ILE A 51 0.63 9.00 -8.62
CA ILE A 51 2.05 9.30 -8.74
C ILE A 51 2.16 10.70 -9.35
N PRO A 52 2.59 11.71 -8.58
CA PRO A 52 2.77 13.05 -9.13
C PRO A 52 3.75 13.05 -10.31
N PRO A 53 3.55 13.86 -11.35
CA PRO A 53 4.55 14.04 -12.40
C PRO A 53 5.81 14.68 -11.77
N GLY A 54 6.98 14.05 -11.94
CA GLY A 54 8.25 14.52 -11.37
C GLY A 54 9.31 13.43 -11.24
N LYS A 55 10.59 13.82 -11.17
CA LYS A 55 11.74 12.90 -11.09
C LYS A 55 11.87 12.22 -9.71
N HIS A 56 11.39 12.88 -8.65
CA HIS A 56 11.45 12.45 -7.24
C HIS A 56 10.07 12.38 -6.58
N SER A 57 9.05 12.04 -7.36
CA SER A 57 7.68 12.00 -6.86
C SER A 57 7.42 10.73 -6.05
N LYS A 58 7.07 10.90 -4.78
CA LYS A 58 6.62 9.81 -3.91
C LYS A 58 5.21 9.39 -4.30
N PRO A 59 4.96 8.09 -4.58
CA PRO A 59 3.61 7.60 -4.76
C PRO A 59 2.81 7.77 -3.47
N ALA A 60 1.58 8.27 -3.60
CA ALA A 60 0.67 8.40 -2.47
C ALA A 60 -0.60 7.57 -2.71
N LEU A 61 -1.01 6.78 -1.71
CA LEU A 61 -2.30 6.10 -1.68
C LEU A 61 -3.33 6.97 -0.94
N TYR A 62 -4.44 7.28 -1.59
CA TYR A 62 -5.43 8.22 -1.11
C TYR A 62 -6.55 7.58 -0.27
N GLY A 63 -7.13 8.43 0.57
CA GLY A 63 -7.51 8.15 1.95
C GLY A 63 -8.85 7.49 2.22
N GLU A 64 -9.78 7.34 1.29
CA GLU A 64 -11.10 6.77 1.66
C GLU A 64 -10.99 5.28 1.99
N TYR A 65 -10.46 4.49 1.05
CA TYR A 65 -10.24 3.06 1.27
C TYR A 65 -9.08 2.78 2.25
N TRP A 66 -8.08 3.65 2.29
CA TRP A 66 -6.97 3.55 3.25
C TRP A 66 -7.43 3.78 4.70
N SER A 67 -8.23 4.82 4.96
CA SER A 67 -8.74 5.08 6.30
C SER A 67 -9.67 3.95 6.78
N ILE A 68 -10.47 3.37 5.87
CA ILE A 68 -11.30 2.20 6.19
C ILE A 68 -10.39 1.02 6.56
N PHE A 69 -9.34 0.74 5.77
CA PHE A 69 -8.38 -0.32 6.05
C PHE A 69 -7.71 -0.14 7.42
N VAL A 70 -7.22 1.06 7.71
CA VAL A 70 -6.64 1.45 9.00
C VAL A 70 -7.60 1.16 10.15
N ARG A 71 -8.86 1.59 10.03
CA ARG A 71 -9.88 1.36 11.06
C ARG A 71 -10.23 -0.12 11.22
N LYS A 72 -10.34 -0.87 10.11
CA LYS A 72 -10.64 -2.31 10.11
C LYS A 72 -9.52 -3.14 10.74
N LYS A 73 -8.27 -2.83 10.43
CA LYS A 73 -7.10 -3.51 10.99
C LYS A 73 -6.69 -2.97 12.37
N GLY A 74 -7.17 -1.80 12.75
CA GLY A 74 -6.76 -1.11 13.98
C GLY A 74 -5.30 -0.66 13.93
N LEU A 75 -4.86 -0.16 12.77
CA LEU A 75 -3.50 0.34 12.56
C LEU A 75 -3.26 1.63 13.35
N LYS A 76 -2.06 1.76 13.91
CA LYS A 76 -1.59 2.91 14.67
C LYS A 76 -0.25 3.40 14.14
N ALA A 77 0.10 4.64 14.48
CA ALA A 77 1.45 5.14 14.23
C ALA A 77 2.48 4.26 14.97
N GLY A 78 3.53 3.83 14.25
CA GLY A 78 4.51 2.87 14.73
C GLY A 78 4.33 1.45 14.17
N ASP A 79 3.13 1.11 13.67
CA ASP A 79 2.93 -0.17 13.00
C ASP A 79 3.69 -0.23 11.67
N ILE A 80 4.05 -1.44 11.26
CA ILE A 80 4.79 -1.68 10.03
C ILE A 80 3.86 -2.39 9.05
N ILE A 81 3.78 -1.87 7.84
CA ILE A 81 3.10 -2.56 6.75
C ILE A 81 4.13 -3.07 5.74
N VAL A 82 3.85 -4.21 5.15
CA VAL A 82 4.63 -4.78 4.06
C VAL A 82 3.70 -4.97 2.87
N ILE A 83 3.98 -4.28 1.78
CA ILE A 83 3.22 -4.41 0.53
C ILE A 83 4.09 -5.16 -0.46
N VAL A 84 3.62 -6.31 -0.91
CA VAL A 84 4.28 -7.15 -1.92
C VAL A 84 3.65 -6.85 -3.27
N PHE A 85 4.47 -6.35 -4.19
CA PHE A 85 4.14 -6.08 -5.58
C PHE A 85 4.68 -7.22 -6.45
N ASN A 86 3.78 -8.12 -6.87
CA ASN A 86 4.11 -9.08 -7.92
C ASN A 86 3.96 -8.37 -9.27
N ASN A 87 5.06 -7.77 -9.74
CA ASN A 87 5.20 -7.34 -11.13
C ASN A 87 5.42 -8.57 -12.03
N VAL A 88 4.49 -9.53 -12.00
CA VAL A 88 4.44 -10.54 -13.04
C VAL A 88 3.68 -9.89 -14.19
N VAL A 89 4.41 -9.62 -15.25
CA VAL A 89 3.88 -9.20 -16.55
C VAL A 89 2.71 -10.11 -16.85
N ALA A 90 1.49 -9.56 -16.94
CA ALA A 90 0.30 -10.32 -17.26
C ALA A 90 0.56 -11.15 -18.54
N PRO A 91 0.60 -12.49 -18.48
CA PRO A 91 0.29 -13.26 -19.65
C PRO A 91 -1.23 -13.15 -19.83
N ALA A 92 -1.62 -12.57 -20.96
CA ALA A 92 -3.00 -12.41 -21.38
C ALA A 92 -3.75 -13.76 -21.31
N ALA A 93 -4.53 -14.00 -20.25
CA ALA A 93 -5.69 -14.91 -20.23
C ALA A 93 -6.27 -14.99 -18.80
N GLY A 94 -7.19 -14.07 -18.46
CA GLY A 94 -8.09 -14.24 -17.32
C GLY A 94 -8.36 -12.94 -16.54
N PRO A 95 -9.58 -12.76 -16.00
CA PRO A 95 -9.93 -11.64 -15.12
C PRO A 95 -9.32 -11.82 -13.72
N GLY A 96 -8.00 -12.02 -13.64
CA GLY A 96 -7.24 -12.14 -12.41
C GLY A 96 -6.58 -10.81 -12.10
N GLY A 97 -7.28 -9.98 -11.33
CA GLY A 97 -6.80 -8.67 -10.88
C GLY A 97 -5.40 -8.76 -10.29
N ASP A 98 -4.63 -7.71 -10.56
CA ASP A 98 -3.24 -7.53 -10.20
C ASP A 98 -2.89 -8.12 -8.81
N HIS A 99 -1.92 -9.04 -8.75
CA HIS A 99 -1.48 -9.72 -7.52
C HIS A 99 -0.67 -8.76 -6.63
N PHE A 100 -1.36 -7.91 -5.88
CA PHE A 100 -0.77 -7.15 -4.78
C PHE A 100 -1.21 -7.75 -3.45
N GLU A 101 -0.27 -7.91 -2.52
CA GLU A 101 -0.58 -8.39 -1.17
C GLU A 101 -0.13 -7.35 -0.13
N ILE A 102 -0.95 -7.11 0.88
CA ILE A 102 -0.61 -6.28 2.03
C ILE A 102 -0.59 -7.14 3.29
N LYS A 103 0.49 -7.00 4.05
CA LYS A 103 0.69 -7.63 5.34
C LYS A 103 0.88 -6.57 6.39
N VAL A 104 0.26 -6.77 7.54
CA VAL A 104 0.30 -5.82 8.66
C VAL A 104 1.09 -6.44 9.79
N LYS A 105 2.27 -5.89 10.06
CA LYS A 105 3.06 -6.18 11.26
C LYS A 105 2.76 -5.14 12.32
N LYS A 106 1.83 -5.48 13.21
CA LYS A 106 1.56 -4.64 14.38
C LYS A 106 2.80 -4.64 15.26
N THR A 107 3.29 -3.45 15.60
CA THR A 107 4.29 -3.34 16.66
C THR A 107 3.51 -3.49 17.96
N SER A 108 3.49 -4.71 18.49
CA SER A 108 2.99 -4.92 19.85
C SER A 108 3.82 -4.03 20.77
N PRO A 109 3.21 -3.28 21.69
CA PRO A 109 3.98 -2.71 22.79
C PRO A 109 4.47 -3.91 23.60
N GLU A 110 5.70 -4.33 23.39
CA GLU A 110 6.38 -5.16 24.37
C GLU A 110 6.35 -4.37 25.67
N THR A 111 5.55 -4.88 26.60
CA THR A 111 5.47 -4.50 28.00
C THR A 111 6.87 -4.35 28.55
N ARG A 112 7.35 -3.11 28.66
CA ARG A 112 8.51 -2.80 29.47
C ARG A 112 8.02 -2.69 30.91
N ASN A 113 8.11 -3.84 31.59
CA ASN A 113 7.92 -4.00 33.03
C ASN A 113 8.97 -3.21 33.81
#